data_AF-A0A6J4YUM7-F1
#
_entry.id   AF-A0A6J4YUM7-F1
#
_cell.length_a   1.000
_cell.length_b   1.000
_cell.length_c   1.000
_cell.angle_alpha   90.00
_cell.angle_beta   90.00
_cell.angle_gamma   90.00
#
_symmetry.space_group_name_H-M   'P 1'
#
loop_
_entity.id
_entity.type
_entity.pdbx_description
1 polymer ?
#
loop_
_entity_poly.entity_id
_entity_poly.type
_entity_poly.pdbx_seq_one_letter_code
_entity_poly.pdbx_strand_id
1 'polypeptide(L)'
;MQLSKFLRKPFFENRNLYYKLNLIFGLFFLFPIIGFIFFSIKYNMLEDEHLPFFFLGVLIFSFIGFNIEPAHKLKIDQNKLQNCRSNILNLVNVL
;
A
#
# COMPACT_ATOMS: atom_id res chain seq x y z
N MET A 1 -9.52 -17.56 -18.02
CA MET A 1 -8.33 -17.81 -17.18
C MET A 1 -7.15 -16.97 -17.69
N GLN A 2 -7.11 -15.67 -17.35
CA GLN A 2 -6.05 -14.72 -17.76
C GLN A 2 -5.42 -13.95 -16.58
N LEU A 3 -5.84 -14.26 -15.35
CA LEU A 3 -5.40 -13.59 -14.12
C LEU A 3 -3.87 -13.74 -13.88
N SER A 4 -3.29 -14.86 -14.33
CA SER A 4 -1.86 -15.14 -14.18
C SER A 4 -0.96 -14.21 -15.00
N LYS A 5 -1.43 -13.64 -16.12
CA LYS A 5 -0.64 -12.68 -16.93
C LYS A 5 -0.58 -11.28 -16.31
N PHE A 6 -1.62 -10.89 -15.58
CA PHE A 6 -1.65 -9.62 -14.84
C PHE A 6 -0.77 -9.71 -13.57
N LEU A 7 -0.77 -10.87 -12.90
CA LEU A 7 0.04 -11.11 -11.70
C LEU A 7 1.54 -11.28 -11.98
N ARG A 8 1.97 -11.67 -13.19
CA ARG A 8 3.37 -12.02 -13.47
C ARG A 8 4.30 -10.83 -13.71
N LYS A 9 3.78 -9.70 -14.18
CA LYS A 9 4.63 -8.60 -14.69
C LYS A 9 5.29 -7.69 -13.64
N PRO A 10 4.82 -7.56 -12.38
CA PRO A 10 5.57 -6.80 -11.37
C PRO A 10 6.36 -7.68 -10.38
N PHE A 11 6.29 -9.01 -10.47
CA PHE A 11 6.66 -9.87 -9.33
C PHE A 11 8.16 -10.17 -9.19
N PHE A 12 8.98 -10.03 -10.25
CA PHE A 12 10.34 -10.58 -10.24
C PHE A 12 11.49 -9.66 -10.69
N GLU A 13 11.24 -8.42 -11.11
CA GLU A 13 12.30 -7.58 -11.66
C GLU A 13 12.83 -6.57 -10.62
N ASN A 14 13.85 -6.94 -9.85
CA ASN A 14 14.74 -6.05 -9.10
C ASN A 14 14.10 -4.89 -8.28
N ARG A 15 13.06 -5.17 -7.49
CA ARG A 15 12.46 -4.16 -6.59
C ARG A 15 12.80 -4.44 -5.13
N ASN A 16 13.33 -3.39 -4.50
CA ASN A 16 13.70 -3.16 -3.11
C ASN A 16 12.93 -4.06 -2.11
N LEU A 17 13.60 -4.61 -1.09
CA LEU A 17 13.03 -5.46 -0.02
C LEU A 17 11.69 -4.91 0.52
N TYR A 18 11.62 -3.59 0.57
CA TYR A 18 10.45 -2.78 0.88
C TYR A 18 9.19 -3.10 0.06
N TYR A 19 9.30 -3.29 -1.25
CA TYR A 19 8.16 -3.62 -2.12
C TYR A 19 7.58 -4.99 -1.80
N LYS A 20 8.45 -5.98 -1.52
CA LYS A 20 8.01 -7.31 -1.07
C LYS A 20 7.31 -7.25 0.27
N LEU A 21 7.85 -6.47 1.22
CA LEU A 21 7.25 -6.30 2.54
C LEU A 21 5.87 -5.63 2.47
N ASN A 22 5.75 -4.55 1.68
CA ASN A 22 4.48 -3.84 1.49
C ASN A 22 3.42 -4.73 0.81
N LEU A 23 3.85 -5.60 -0.11
CA LEU A 23 2.97 -6.59 -0.75
C LEU A 23 2.47 -7.63 0.26
N ILE A 24 3.35 -8.15 1.12
CA ILE A 24 2.98 -9.09 2.19
C ILE A 24 2.02 -8.42 3.18
N PHE A 25 2.27 -7.16 3.57
CA PHE A 25 1.37 -6.39 4.43
C PHE A 25 -0.01 -6.17 3.79
N GLY A 26 -0.06 -5.80 2.50
CA GLY A 26 -1.32 -5.71 1.77
C GLY A 26 -2.07 -7.05 1.67
N LEU A 27 -1.33 -8.16 1.54
CA LEU A 27 -1.91 -9.51 1.56
C LEU A 27 -2.43 -9.89 2.95
N PHE A 28 -1.75 -9.45 4.00
CA PHE A 28 -2.17 -9.64 5.39
C PHE A 28 -3.49 -8.92 5.68
N PHE A 29 -3.78 -7.81 4.99
CA PHE A 29 -5.06 -7.12 5.07
C PHE A 29 -6.22 -7.84 4.37
N LEU A 30 -5.98 -8.77 3.44
CA LEU A 30 -7.06 -9.54 2.82
C LEU A 30 -7.70 -10.53 3.79
N PHE A 31 -6.92 -11.08 4.72
CA PHE A 31 -7.42 -12.05 5.70
C PHE A 31 -8.54 -11.49 6.59
N PRO A 32 -8.40 -10.34 7.27
CA PRO A 32 -9.49 -9.75 8.03
C PRO A 32 -10.68 -9.41 7.13
N ILE A 33 -10.48 -8.89 5.91
CA ILE A 33 -11.58 -8.60 4.97
C ILE A 33 -12.41 -9.85 4.66
N ILE A 34 -11.76 -10.97 4.37
CA ILE A 34 -12.44 -12.26 4.12
C ILE A 34 -13.15 -12.73 5.39
N GLY A 35 -12.50 -12.63 6.54
CA GLY A 35 -13.10 -12.94 7.84
C GLY A 35 -14.38 -12.14 8.08
N PHE A 36 -14.35 -10.83 7.82
CA PHE A 36 -15.50 -9.96 7.97
C PHE A 36 -16.64 -10.29 6.99
N ILE A 37 -16.34 -10.60 5.73
CA ILE A 37 -17.36 -11.07 4.77
C ILE A 37 -18.01 -12.36 5.28
N PHE A 38 -17.20 -13.31 5.78
CA PHE A 38 -17.70 -14.56 6.33
C PHE A 38 -18.57 -14.33 7.59
N PHE A 39 -18.11 -13.51 8.54
CA PHE A 39 -18.85 -13.18 9.75
C PHE A 39 -20.16 -12.43 9.44
N SER A 40 -20.14 -11.52 8.49
CA SER A 40 -21.31 -10.76 8.05
C SER A 40 -22.42 -11.66 7.52
N ILE A 41 -22.09 -12.64 6.67
CA ILE A 41 -23.05 -13.62 6.14
C ILE A 41 -23.49 -14.62 7.23
N LYS A 42 -22.55 -15.10 8.06
CA LYS A 42 -22.80 -16.16 9.05
C LYS A 42 -23.67 -15.69 10.22
N TYR A 43 -23.50 -14.45 10.67
CA TYR A 43 -24.12 -13.92 11.89
C TYR A 43 -25.06 -12.74 11.62
N ASN A 44 -25.36 -12.45 10.35
CA ASN A 44 -26.22 -11.33 9.94
C ASN A 44 -25.82 -9.99 10.58
N MET A 45 -24.50 -9.75 10.69
CA MET A 45 -23.94 -8.60 11.43
C MET A 45 -24.29 -7.23 10.84
N LEU A 46 -24.91 -7.20 9.66
CA LEU A 46 -25.40 -5.98 9.02
C LEU A 46 -26.70 -5.45 9.67
N GLU A 47 -27.42 -6.28 10.43
CA GLU A 47 -28.60 -5.86 11.18
C GLU A 47 -28.25 -5.20 12.52
N ASP A 48 -27.00 -5.35 12.98
CA ASP A 48 -26.50 -4.70 14.18
C ASP A 48 -26.18 -3.23 13.89
N GLU A 49 -26.64 -2.32 14.74
CA GLU A 49 -26.50 -0.88 14.54
C GLU A 49 -25.04 -0.40 14.68
N HIS A 50 -24.19 -1.08 15.44
CA HIS A 50 -22.86 -0.57 15.82
C HIS A 50 -21.71 -1.33 15.14
N LEU A 51 -21.93 -2.60 14.83
CA LEU A 51 -20.94 -3.50 14.23
C LEU A 51 -20.43 -3.02 12.85
N PRO A 52 -21.28 -2.51 11.94
CA PRO A 52 -20.84 -1.96 10.66
C PRO A 52 -19.91 -0.75 10.80
N PHE A 53 -20.11 0.10 11.82
CA PHE A 53 -19.25 1.25 12.08
C PHE A 53 -17.87 0.83 12.58
N PHE A 54 -17.80 -0.18 13.45
CA PHE A 54 -16.52 -0.74 13.91
C PHE A 54 -15.74 -1.34 12.73
N PHE A 55 -16.43 -2.05 11.84
CA PHE A 55 -15.84 -2.59 10.61
C PHE A 55 -15.31 -1.48 9.68
N LEU A 56 -16.10 -0.43 9.47
CA LEU A 56 -15.69 0.73 8.67
C LEU A 56 -14.43 1.39 9.25
N GLY A 57 -14.37 1.53 10.57
CA GLY A 57 -13.21 2.05 11.29
C GLY A 57 -11.96 1.20 11.02
N VAL A 58 -12.05 -0.11 11.22
CA VAL A 58 -10.93 -1.04 10.94
C VAL A 58 -10.46 -0.89 9.49
N LEU A 59 -11.38 -0.81 8.53
CA LEU A 59 -11.05 -0.67 7.11
C LEU A 59 -10.34 0.65 6.79
N ILE A 60 -10.81 1.77 7.37
CA ILE A 60 -10.21 3.09 7.21
C ILE A 60 -8.82 3.15 7.84
N PHE A 61 -8.65 2.68 9.09
CA PHE A 61 -7.35 2.66 9.75
C PHE A 61 -6.34 1.76 9.02
N SER A 62 -6.81 0.62 8.51
CA SER A 62 -6.03 -0.28 7.65
C SER A 62 -5.54 0.42 6.38
N PHE A 63 -6.45 1.12 5.70
CA PHE A 63 -6.14 1.84 4.47
C PHE A 63 -5.17 3.00 4.72
N ILE A 64 -5.35 3.76 5.80
CA ILE A 64 -4.46 4.84 6.19
C ILE A 64 -3.05 4.32 6.48
N GLY A 65 -2.93 3.22 7.24
CA GLY A 65 -1.64 2.57 7.53
C GLY A 65 -0.90 2.16 6.25
N PHE A 66 -1.62 1.55 5.29
CA PHE A 66 -1.05 1.16 4.01
C PHE A 66 -0.57 2.33 3.14
N ASN A 67 -1.20 3.51 3.24
CA ASN A 67 -0.88 4.67 2.41
C ASN A 67 0.16 5.62 3.03
N ILE A 68 0.27 5.66 4.37
CA ILE A 68 1.21 6.57 5.06
C ILE A 68 2.67 6.17 4.86
N GLU A 69 3.00 4.88 4.96
CA GLU A 69 4.39 4.43 4.84
C GLU A 69 4.99 4.62 3.44
N PRO A 70 4.27 4.36 2.33
CA PRO A 70 4.81 4.56 0.97
C PRO A 70 4.82 6.03 0.54
N ALA A 71 3.80 6.82 0.91
CA ALA A 71 3.69 8.21 0.49
C ALA A 71 4.80 9.11 1.08
N HIS A 72 5.23 8.82 2.31
CA HIS A 72 6.33 9.55 2.95
C HIS A 72 7.68 9.25 2.27
N LYS A 73 7.94 7.99 1.90
CA LYS A 73 9.20 7.58 1.26
C LYS A 73 9.34 8.06 -0.18
N LEU A 74 8.24 8.10 -0.95
CA LEU A 74 8.26 8.64 -2.32
C LEU A 74 8.65 10.13 -2.34
N LYS A 75 8.26 10.90 -1.31
CA LYS A 75 8.70 12.28 -1.15
C LYS A 75 10.20 12.39 -0.87
N ILE A 76 10.77 11.49 -0.08
CA ILE A 76 12.20 11.51 0.27
C ILE A 76 13.09 11.23 -0.95
N ASP A 77 12.77 10.23 -1.77
CA ASP A 77 13.58 9.90 -2.95
C ASP A 77 13.51 11.00 -4.03
N GLN A 78 12.36 11.64 -4.22
CA GLN A 78 12.22 12.78 -5.14
C GLN A 78 13.03 14.00 -4.68
N ASN A 79 13.04 14.28 -3.37
CA ASN A 79 13.79 15.42 -2.82
C ASN A 79 15.30 15.22 -2.98
N LYS A 80 15.78 13.99 -2.80
CA LYS A 80 17.19 13.62 -3.03
C LYS A 80 17.57 13.77 -4.51
N LEU A 81 16.68 13.39 -5.43
CA LEU A 81 16.88 13.52 -6.87
C LEU A 81 16.92 14.98 -7.33
N GLN A 82 16.04 15.83 -6.79
CA GLN A 82 16.04 17.28 -7.07
C GLN A 82 17.30 17.96 -6.57
N ASN A 83 17.78 17.60 -5.38
CA ASN A 83 19.02 18.15 -4.83
C ASN A 83 20.26 17.75 -5.66
N CYS A 84 20.35 16.48 -6.10
CA CYS A 84 21.39 16.05 -7.05
C CYS A 84 21.32 16.82 -8.36
N ARG A 85 20.11 17.02 -8.91
CA ARG A 85 19.91 17.76 -10.16
C ARG A 85 20.36 19.22 -10.03
N SER A 86 20.06 19.85 -8.89
CA SER A 86 20.48 21.23 -8.61
C SER A 86 22.01 21.36 -8.44
N ASN A 87 22.65 20.42 -7.75
CA ASN A 87 24.11 20.44 -7.58
C ASN A 87 24.86 20.20 -8.90
N ILE A 88 24.36 19.32 -9.77
CA ILE A 88 24.96 19.09 -11.09
C ILE A 88 24.81 20.33 -11.98
N LEU A 89 23.64 21.00 -11.97
CA LEU A 89 23.45 22.25 -12.73
C LEU A 89 24.43 23.34 -12.28
N ASN A 90 24.64 23.48 -10.96
CA ASN A 90 25.58 24.45 -10.43
C ASN A 90 27.03 24.12 -10.80
N LEU A 91 27.40 22.84 -10.82
CA LEU A 91 28.77 22.42 -11.20
C LEU A 91 29.05 22.70 -12.69
N VAL A 92 28.06 22.47 -13.56
CA VAL A 92 28.17 22.72 -15.01
C VAL A 92 28.21 24.22 -15.32
N ASN A 93 27.52 25.06 -14.55
CA ASN A 93 27.53 26.51 -14.76
C ASN A 93 28.81 27.21 -14.23
N VAL A 94 29.62 26.51 -13.44
CA VAL A 94 30.88 27.03 -12.87
C VAL A 94 32.11 26.61 -13.71
N LEU A 95 31.96 25.61 -14.58
CA LEU A 95 32.97 25.13 -15.54
C LEU A 95 32.81 25.84 -16.89
#